data_AF-D5EGI6-F1
#
_entry.id   AF-D5EGI6-F1
#
_cell.length_a   1.000
_cell.length_b   1.000
_cell.length_c   1.000
_cell.angle_alpha   90.00
_cell.angle_beta   90.00
_cell.angle_gamma   90.00
#
_symmetry.space_group_name_H-M   'P 1'
#
loop_
_entity.id
_entity.type
_entity.pdbx_description
1 polymer ?
#
loop_
_entity_poly.entity_id
_entity_poly.type
_entity_poly.pdbx_seq_one_letter_code
_entity_poly.pdbx_strand_id
1 'polypeptide(L)'
;MCKVITPQSSEEHLHVHGPLEEAELLRETICEELEGMTSLVARWHAVSGHEAKHAFVHAIESKKTALRDLWKALEELEENLFSEESVEHHHHHH
;
A
#
# COMPACT_ATOMS: atom_id res chain seq x y z
N MET A 1 25.75 44.62 -9.93
CA MET A 1 25.69 43.17 -10.23
C MET A 1 25.52 42.44 -8.90
N CYS A 2 24.28 42.09 -8.55
CA CYS A 2 24.00 41.32 -7.34
C CYS A 2 24.26 39.84 -7.63
N LYS A 3 25.12 39.19 -6.83
CA LYS A 3 25.31 37.75 -6.87
C LYS A 3 24.11 37.11 -6.18
N VAL A 4 23.25 36.46 -6.97
CA VAL A 4 22.20 35.57 -6.46
C VAL A 4 22.93 34.35 -5.92
N ILE A 5 22.91 34.18 -4.60
CA ILE A 5 23.29 32.92 -3.96
C ILE A 5 22.00 32.11 -3.90
N THR A 6 21.81 31.23 -4.88
CA THR A 6 20.84 30.14 -4.73
C THR A 6 21.40 29.26 -3.60
N PRO A 7 20.66 29.01 -2.50
CA PRO A 7 21.07 27.97 -1.58
C PRO A 7 21.15 26.69 -2.40
N GLN A 8 22.33 26.07 -2.41
CA GLN A 8 22.46 24.72 -2.91
C GLN A 8 21.44 23.89 -2.14
N SER A 9 20.46 23.34 -2.84
CA SER A 9 19.58 22.30 -2.32
C SER A 9 20.43 21.05 -2.08
N SER A 10 21.25 21.09 -1.04
CA SER A 10 21.71 19.93 -0.32
C SER A 10 20.67 19.56 0.73
N GLU A 11 19.40 19.57 0.34
CA GLU A 11 18.43 18.71 0.98
C GLU A 11 18.70 17.36 0.36
N GLU A 12 19.57 16.60 1.03
CA GLU A 12 19.47 15.15 1.02
C GLU A 12 17.98 14.82 1.01
N HIS A 13 17.53 14.17 -0.06
CA HIS A 13 16.30 13.40 0.00
C HIS A 13 16.55 12.29 1.02
N LEU A 14 16.50 12.66 2.30
CA LEU A 14 16.15 11.78 3.38
C LEU A 14 14.71 11.39 3.08
N HIS A 15 14.56 10.45 2.14
CA HIS A 15 13.40 9.57 2.10
C HIS A 15 13.46 8.78 3.40
N VAL A 16 13.06 9.44 4.50
CA VAL A 16 12.65 8.74 5.70
C VAL A 16 11.32 8.13 5.30
N HIS A 17 11.37 7.00 4.61
CA HIS A 17 10.22 6.15 4.35
C HIS A 17 9.74 5.65 5.70
N GLY A 18 8.95 6.51 6.38
CA GLY A 18 8.38 6.21 7.67
C GLY A 18 7.26 5.18 7.51
N PRO A 19 6.88 4.50 8.60
CA PRO A 19 5.83 3.48 8.54
C PRO A 19 4.49 4.01 7.98
N LEU A 20 4.22 5.32 8.09
CA LEU A 20 3.04 5.95 7.50
C LEU A 20 3.07 5.97 5.95
N GLU A 21 4.23 6.21 5.34
CA GLU A 21 4.40 6.17 3.88
C GLU A 21 4.28 4.72 3.38
N GLU A 22 4.86 3.76 4.12
CA GLU A 22 4.72 2.33 3.79
C GLU A 22 3.24 1.88 3.87
N ALA A 23 2.51 2.33 4.88
CA ALA A 23 1.08 2.06 5.01
C ALA A 23 0.27 2.71 3.88
N GLU A 24 0.66 3.89 3.41
CA GLU A 24 0.04 4.54 2.25
C GLU A 24 0.24 3.73 0.97
N LEU A 25 1.47 3.28 0.69
CA LEU A 25 1.78 2.42 -0.46
C LEU A 25 1.00 1.10 -0.43
N LEU A 26 0.84 0.49 0.75
CA LEU A 26 0.01 -0.70 0.92
C LEU A 26 -1.46 -0.42 0.61
N ARG A 27 -2.02 0.69 1.10
CA ARG A 27 -3.41 1.09 0.82
C ARG A 27 -3.63 1.38 -0.67
N GLU A 28 -2.72 2.09 -1.32
CA GLU A 28 -2.77 2.33 -2.77
C GLU A 28 -2.75 1.02 -3.55
N THR A 29 -1.81 0.12 -3.22
CA THR A 29 -1.71 -1.20 -3.85
C THR A 29 -2.99 -2.02 -3.66
N ILE A 30 -3.58 -2.02 -2.46
CA ILE A 30 -4.85 -2.71 -2.18
C ILE A 30 -5.98 -2.15 -3.05
N CYS A 31 -6.07 -0.83 -3.20
CA CYS A 31 -7.06 -0.19 -4.07
C CYS A 31 -6.91 -0.62 -5.53
N GLU A 32 -5.70 -0.55 -6.09
CA GLU A 32 -5.41 -1.01 -7.45
C GLU A 32 -5.76 -2.49 -7.63
N GLU A 33 -5.45 -3.30 -6.61
CA GLU A 33 -5.69 -4.72 -6.65
C GLU A 33 -7.20 -5.05 -6.67
N LEU A 34 -8.02 -4.32 -5.88
CA LEU A 34 -9.48 -4.41 -5.87
C LEU A 34 -10.12 -3.96 -7.18
N GLU A 35 -9.61 -2.89 -7.79
CA GLU A 35 -10.05 -2.44 -9.12
C GLU A 35 -9.73 -3.51 -10.18
N GLY A 36 -8.53 -4.07 -10.14
CA GLY A 36 -8.13 -5.19 -10.99
C GLY A 36 -9.04 -6.41 -10.82
N MET A 37 -9.51 -6.69 -9.60
CA MET A 37 -10.44 -7.79 -9.34
C MET A 37 -11.81 -7.53 -9.97
N THR A 38 -12.32 -6.30 -9.85
CA THR A 38 -13.58 -5.88 -10.52
C THR A 38 -13.47 -6.06 -12.04
N SER A 39 -12.33 -5.68 -12.60
CA SER A 39 -11.99 -5.81 -14.02
C SER A 39 -11.97 -7.28 -14.48
N LEU A 40 -11.45 -8.20 -13.67
CA LEU A 40 -11.44 -9.64 -13.95
C LEU A 40 -12.85 -10.25 -13.88
N VAL A 41 -13.64 -9.91 -12.85
CA VAL A 41 -15.02 -10.41 -12.69
C VAL A 41 -15.90 -9.98 -13.86
N ALA A 42 -15.79 -8.72 -14.29
CA ALA A 42 -16.53 -8.23 -15.46
C ALA A 42 -16.20 -9.03 -16.73
N ARG A 43 -14.91 -9.33 -16.96
CA ARG A 43 -14.46 -10.13 -18.12
C ARG A 43 -14.87 -11.59 -18.01
N TRP A 44 -14.85 -12.17 -16.82
CA TRP A 44 -15.35 -13.52 -16.57
C TRP A 44 -16.82 -13.68 -16.97
N HIS A 45 -17.65 -12.67 -16.67
CA HIS A 45 -19.05 -12.64 -17.12
C HIS A 45 -19.21 -12.47 -18.63
N ALA A 46 -18.27 -11.75 -19.28
CA ALA A 46 -18.32 -11.48 -20.71
C ALA A 46 -17.86 -12.65 -21.59
N VAL A 47 -17.02 -13.57 -21.07
CA VAL A 47 -16.52 -14.71 -21.85
C VAL A 47 -17.49 -15.90 -21.82
N SER A 48 -17.60 -16.59 -22.94
CA SER A 48 -18.48 -17.77 -23.09
C SER A 48 -17.75 -19.11 -22.94
N GLY A 49 -16.44 -19.16 -23.22
CA GLY A 49 -15.66 -20.39 -23.23
C GLY A 49 -15.40 -20.95 -21.83
N HIS A 50 -15.63 -22.25 -21.63
CA HIS A 50 -15.45 -22.91 -20.34
C HIS A 50 -14.00 -22.82 -19.83
N GLU A 51 -13.02 -23.06 -20.69
CA GLU A 51 -11.59 -22.95 -20.36
C GLU A 51 -11.19 -21.51 -19.99
N ALA A 52 -11.67 -20.52 -20.76
CA ALA A 52 -11.44 -19.11 -20.45
C ALA A 52 -12.05 -18.73 -19.09
N LYS A 53 -13.27 -19.19 -18.79
CA LYS A 53 -13.91 -18.97 -17.48
C LYS A 53 -13.08 -19.57 -16.34
N HIS A 54 -12.56 -20.78 -16.52
CA HIS A 54 -11.72 -21.43 -15.52
C HIS A 54 -10.43 -20.64 -15.25
N ALA A 55 -9.79 -20.11 -16.31
CA ALA A 55 -8.62 -19.24 -16.18
C ALA A 55 -8.92 -17.95 -15.39
N PHE A 56 -10.07 -17.32 -15.64
CA PHE A 56 -10.51 -16.15 -14.86
C PHE A 56 -10.78 -16.49 -13.39
N VAL A 57 -11.41 -17.62 -13.09
CA VAL A 57 -11.64 -18.06 -11.71
C VAL A 57 -10.31 -18.18 -10.96
N HIS A 58 -9.31 -18.85 -11.55
CA HIS A 58 -7.98 -18.95 -10.95
C HIS A 58 -7.29 -17.60 -10.77
N ALA A 59 -7.41 -16.69 -11.73
CA ALA A 59 -6.86 -15.34 -11.62
C ALA A 59 -7.51 -14.56 -10.46
N ILE A 60 -8.83 -14.66 -10.31
CA ILE A 60 -9.59 -14.02 -9.22
C ILE A 60 -9.18 -14.62 -7.86
N GLU A 61 -9.05 -15.94 -7.75
CA GLU A 61 -8.62 -16.62 -6.53
C GLU A 61 -7.20 -16.24 -6.12
N SER A 62 -6.29 -16.13 -7.10
CA SER A 62 -4.91 -15.69 -6.88
C SER A 62 -4.88 -14.25 -6.35
N LYS A 63 -5.63 -13.34 -6.98
CA LYS A 63 -5.73 -11.93 -6.56
C LYS A 63 -6.35 -11.78 -5.18
N LYS A 64 -7.38 -12.58 -4.86
CA LYS A 64 -7.97 -12.64 -3.51
C LYS A 64 -6.95 -13.06 -2.45
N THR A 65 -6.02 -13.96 -2.80
CA THR A 65 -4.96 -14.39 -1.88
C THR A 65 -3.95 -13.27 -1.67
N ALA A 66 -3.48 -12.62 -2.74
CA ALA A 66 -2.60 -11.46 -2.65
C ALA A 66 -3.21 -10.32 -1.82
N LEU A 67 -4.48 -9.98 -2.05
CA LEU A 67 -5.20 -8.95 -1.28
C LEU A 67 -5.26 -9.26 0.22
N ARG A 68 -5.45 -10.53 0.58
CA ARG A 68 -5.47 -10.94 1.99
C ARG A 68 -4.11 -10.78 2.65
N ASP A 69 -3.04 -11.09 1.93
CA ASP A 69 -1.68 -10.97 2.46
C ASP A 69 -1.28 -9.49 2.59
N LEU A 70 -1.62 -8.65 1.60
CA LEU A 70 -1.44 -7.20 1.67
C LEU A 70 -2.23 -6.56 2.81
N TRP A 71 -3.49 -6.98 3.00
CA TRP A 71 -4.33 -6.47 4.08
C TRP A 71 -3.76 -6.79 5.46
N LYS A 72 -3.25 -8.01 5.66
CA LYS A 72 -2.60 -8.40 6.91
C LYS A 72 -1.34 -7.58 7.17
N ALA A 73 -0.51 -7.36 6.14
CA ALA A 73 0.68 -6.54 6.28
C ALA A 73 0.33 -5.10 6.69
N LEU A 74 -0.74 -4.53 6.11
CA LEU A 74 -1.25 -3.21 6.50
C LEU A 74 -1.74 -3.19 7.95
N GLU A 75 -2.53 -4.19 8.36
CA GLU A 75 -3.05 -4.32 9.73
C GLU A 75 -1.90 -4.40 10.74
N GLU A 76 -0.91 -5.26 10.51
CA GLU A 76 0.27 -5.38 11.38
C GLU A 76 1.08 -4.07 11.46
N LEU A 77 1.25 -3.38 10.34
CA LEU A 77 1.97 -2.11 10.28
C LEU A 77 1.24 -0.98 11.04
N GLU A 78 -0.07 -0.86 10.84
CA GLU A 78 -0.91 0.13 11.52
C GLU A 78 -1.01 -0.16 13.02
N GLU A 79 -1.15 -1.43 13.43
CA GLU A 79 -1.13 -1.82 14.84
C GLU A 79 0.17 -1.40 15.54
N ASN A 80 1.32 -1.61 14.89
CA ASN A 80 2.62 -1.22 15.45
C ASN A 80 2.75 0.31 15.57
N LEU A 81 2.35 1.05 14.54
CA LEU A 81 2.34 2.52 14.52
C LEU A 81 1.58 3.11 15.72
N PHE A 82 0.35 2.66 15.94
CA PHE A 82 -0.49 3.20 17.01
C PHE A 82 -0.19 2.59 18.39
N SER A 83 0.52 1.46 18.45
CA SER A 83 1.01 0.88 19.71
C SER A 83 2.27 1.57 20.21
N GLU A 84 3.20 1.96 19.34
CA GLU A 84 4.45 2.64 19.71
C GLU A 84 4.22 4.08 20.21
N GLU A 85 3.28 4.82 19.61
CA GLU A 85 2.88 6.15 20.07
C GLU A 85 2.34 6.17 21.52
N SER A 86 1.88 5.02 22.04
CA SER A 86 1.40 4.91 23.42
C SER A 86 2.51 4.84 24.47
N VAL A 87 3.75 4.55 24.08
CA VAL A 87 4.89 4.33 25.02
C VAL A 87 5.72 5.60 25.22
N GLU A 88 5.79 6.50 24.25
CA GLU A 88 6.64 7.70 24.32
C GLU A 88 6.09 8.82 25.23
N HIS A 89 4.83 8.76 25.67
CA HIS A 89 4.22 9.78 26.52
C HIS A 89 4.41 9.59 28.05
N HIS A 90 5.15 8.58 28.52
CA HIS A 90 5.28 8.30 29.96
C HIS A 90 6.62 8.63 30.65
N HIS A 91 7.59 9.26 29.97
CA HIS A 91 8.92 9.50 30.57
C HIS A 91 9.38 10.97 30.75
N HIS A 92 8.46 11.93 30.84
CA HIS A 92 8.79 13.29 31.28
C HIS A 92 7.83 13.82 32.34
N HIS A 93 8.01 13.37 33.58
CA HIS A 93 7.79 14.25 34.74
C HIS A 93 8.82 13.92 35.81
N HIS A 94 9.83 14.79 35.84
CA HIS A 94 10.85 14.90 36.88
C HIS A 94 10.33 15.76 38.03
#